data_AF-A0A1X7K912-F1
#
_entry.id   AF-A0A1X7K912-F1
#
_cell.length_a   1.000
_cell.length_b   1.000
_cell.length_c   1.000
_cell.angle_alpha   90.00
_cell.angle_beta   90.00
_cell.angle_gamma   90.00
#
_symmetry.space_group_name_H-M   'P 1'
#
loop_
_entity.id
_entity.type
_entity.pdbx_description
1 polymer ?
#
loop_
_entity_poly.entity_id
_entity_poly.type
_entity_poly.pdbx_seq_one_letter_code
_entity_poly.pdbx_strand_id
1 'polypeptide(L)'
;MPAPRRKLSVFAWEPFLLGLVILAALAASMTVRLPVVGTVVGAISIAVALPAIVQLVRLGLKSGGERNSASRLARLDGFQLREVHVDGVLMLDETNRRQDPIDLALGWTDPALTVVLWPGATRWLGRELRVEAYFFGGPKPARAGFLPRGTEASIGEALEKLRDEGVLATVPARVFGDGKLPDPSRPFTRLARPLTVEVGRPADGAIDAIRP
;
A
#
# COMPACT_ATOMS: atom_id res chain seq x y z
N MET A 1 1.69 27.23 6.24
CA MET A 1 2.63 26.35 6.96
C MET A 1 2.54 24.96 6.36
N PRO A 2 3.64 24.25 6.06
CA PRO A 2 3.56 22.86 5.62
C PRO A 2 3.09 21.99 6.79
N ALA A 3 1.99 21.25 6.58
CA ALA A 3 1.41 20.37 7.59
C ALA A 3 2.40 19.26 8.02
N PRO A 4 2.36 18.82 9.30
CA PRO A 4 3.32 17.87 9.84
C PRO A 4 3.22 16.50 9.14
N ARG A 5 4.36 16.05 8.60
CA ARG A 5 4.47 14.78 7.84
C ARG A 5 4.49 13.59 8.79
N ARG A 6 3.59 12.62 8.57
CA ARG A 6 3.49 11.42 9.42
C ARG A 6 4.51 10.37 9.01
N LYS A 7 5.24 9.84 10.01
CA LYS A 7 6.36 8.91 9.82
C LYS A 7 6.03 7.52 10.39
N LEU A 8 6.43 6.47 9.69
CA LEU A 8 6.35 5.10 10.19
C LEU A 8 7.16 4.96 11.49
N SER A 9 6.58 4.37 12.54
CA SER A 9 7.25 4.14 13.83
C SER A 9 8.29 3.03 13.68
N VAL A 10 9.56 3.39 13.87
CA VAL A 10 10.71 2.45 13.82
C VAL A 10 10.74 1.53 15.04
N PHE A 11 10.09 1.92 16.14
CA PHE A 11 10.07 1.19 17.42
C PHE A 11 9.46 -0.22 17.33
N ALA A 12 8.67 -0.53 16.30
CA ALA A 12 8.13 -1.87 16.13
C ALA A 12 9.22 -2.93 15.82
N TRP A 13 10.37 -2.51 15.27
CA TRP A 13 11.46 -3.42 14.87
C TRP A 13 12.56 -3.58 15.93
N GLU A 14 12.63 -2.66 16.89
CA GLU A 14 13.64 -2.65 17.95
C GLU A 14 13.66 -3.92 18.82
N PRO A 15 12.54 -4.45 19.34
CA PRO A 15 12.59 -5.65 20.19
C PRO A 15 13.04 -6.90 19.42
N PHE A 16 12.72 -6.98 18.13
CA PHE A 16 13.13 -8.09 17.27
C PHE A 16 14.65 -8.06 16.99
N LEU A 17 15.18 -6.90 16.60
CA LEU A 17 16.61 -6.73 16.35
C LEU A 17 17.43 -6.90 17.63
N LEU A 18 16.92 -6.41 18.76
CA LEU A 18 17.55 -6.58 20.07
C LEU A 18 17.58 -8.06 20.48
N GLY A 19 16.51 -8.82 20.26
CA GLY A 19 16.48 -10.26 20.46
C GLY A 19 17.51 -11.00 19.60
N LEU A 20 17.64 -10.63 18.32
CA LEU A 20 18.63 -11.20 17.41
C LEU A 20 20.07 -10.91 17.86
N VAL A 21 20.36 -9.68 18.27
CA VAL A 21 21.69 -9.26 18.76
C VAL A 21 22.04 -9.98 20.05
N ILE A 22 21.10 -10.12 20.99
CA ILE A 22 21.32 -10.88 22.24
C ILE A 22 21.61 -12.36 21.93
N LEU A 23 20.84 -12.97 21.02
CA LEU A 23 21.05 -14.36 20.62
C LEU A 23 22.44 -14.55 19.97
N ALA A 24 22.83 -13.64 19.08
CA ALA A 24 24.14 -13.66 18.43
C ALA A 24 25.28 -13.42 19.44
N ALA A 25 25.09 -12.50 20.39
CA ALA A 25 26.06 -12.22 21.45
C ALA A 25 26.21 -13.41 22.41
N LEU A 26 25.14 -14.12 22.76
CA LEU A 26 25.20 -15.36 23.54
C LEU A 26 25.96 -16.46 22.79
N ALA A 27 25.65 -16.66 21.51
CA ALA A 27 26.31 -17.65 20.66
C ALA A 27 27.82 -17.35 20.51
N ALA A 28 28.18 -16.08 20.34
CA ALA A 28 29.56 -15.61 20.27
C ALA A 28 30.28 -15.75 21.63
N SER A 29 29.60 -15.44 22.74
CA SER A 29 30.18 -15.57 24.08
C SER A 29 30.47 -17.02 24.48
N MET A 30 29.67 -17.99 24.03
CA MET A 30 29.85 -19.41 24.39
C MET A 30 30.90 -20.14 23.52
N THR A 31 31.20 -19.63 22.34
CA THR A 31 32.19 -20.23 21.42
C THR A 31 33.64 -19.91 21.81
N VAL A 32 33.88 -18.84 22.58
CA VAL A 32 35.24 -18.36 22.91
C VAL A 32 35.92 -19.15 24.04
N ARG A 33 35.17 -19.86 24.91
CA ARG A 33 35.77 -20.45 26.13
C ARG A 33 36.01 -21.95 26.11
N LEU A 34 35.27 -22.75 25.34
CA LEU A 34 35.40 -24.22 25.32
C LEU A 34 35.01 -24.76 23.92
N PRO A 35 35.92 -25.38 23.16
CA PRO A 35 35.67 -25.77 21.77
C PRO A 35 34.52 -26.77 21.62
N VAL A 36 34.39 -27.71 22.57
CA VAL A 36 33.30 -28.72 22.57
C VAL A 36 31.95 -28.09 22.90
N VAL A 37 31.91 -27.14 23.84
CA VAL A 37 30.69 -26.41 24.21
C VAL A 37 30.26 -25.51 23.06
N GLY A 38 31.19 -24.90 22.34
CA GLY A 38 30.93 -24.13 21.13
C GLY A 38 30.27 -24.96 20.02
N THR A 39 30.68 -26.21 19.82
CA THR A 39 30.05 -27.11 18.83
C THR A 39 28.62 -27.51 19.24
N VAL A 40 28.41 -27.85 20.52
CA VAL A 40 27.08 -28.22 21.03
C VAL A 40 26.12 -27.03 21.00
N VAL A 41 26.55 -25.87 21.48
CA VAL A 41 25.75 -24.64 21.46
C VAL A 41 25.50 -24.17 20.03
N GLY A 42 26.49 -24.28 19.15
CA GLY A 42 26.33 -24.01 17.72
C GLY A 42 25.30 -24.92 17.06
N ALA A 43 25.35 -26.23 17.35
CA ALA A 43 24.37 -27.20 16.85
C ALA A 43 22.95 -26.91 17.37
N ILE A 44 22.80 -26.59 18.66
CA ILE A 44 21.51 -26.19 19.25
C ILE A 44 21.01 -24.88 18.63
N SER A 45 21.90 -23.91 18.44
CA SER A 45 21.55 -22.62 17.82
C SER A 45 21.06 -22.80 16.39
N ILE A 46 21.71 -23.64 15.60
CA ILE A 46 21.26 -24.00 14.24
C ILE A 46 19.91 -24.74 14.30
N ALA A 47 19.77 -25.69 15.22
CA ALA A 47 18.55 -26.47 15.40
C ALA A 47 17.34 -25.61 15.82
N VAL A 48 17.55 -24.47 16.50
CA VAL A 48 16.50 -23.51 16.85
C VAL A 48 16.32 -22.44 15.76
N ALA A 49 17.40 -21.94 15.16
CA ALA A 49 17.36 -20.89 14.15
C ALA A 49 16.70 -21.35 12.85
N LEU A 50 16.98 -22.58 12.38
CA LEU A 50 16.35 -23.11 11.16
C LEU A 50 14.82 -23.15 11.25
N PRO A 51 14.19 -23.77 12.26
CA PRO A 51 12.74 -23.80 12.35
C PRO A 51 12.16 -22.41 12.59
N ALA A 52 12.85 -21.51 13.30
CA ALA A 52 12.43 -20.12 13.44
C ALA A 52 12.42 -19.40 12.08
N ILE A 53 13.48 -19.51 11.28
CA ILE A 53 13.58 -18.95 9.93
C ILE A 53 12.50 -19.55 9.02
N VAL A 54 12.30 -20.87 9.06
CA VAL A 54 11.26 -21.55 8.28
C VAL A 54 9.87 -21.09 8.69
N GLN A 55 9.59 -20.93 9.98
CA GLN A 55 8.33 -20.35 10.45
C GLN A 55 8.17 -18.92 9.97
N LEU A 56 9.21 -18.09 10.02
CA LEU A 56 9.18 -16.69 9.60
C LEU A 56 8.93 -16.56 8.09
N VAL A 57 9.60 -17.40 7.29
CA VAL A 57 9.36 -17.51 5.84
C VAL A 57 7.95 -18.02 5.57
N ARG A 58 7.45 -19.02 6.30
CA ARG A 58 6.07 -19.51 6.17
C ARG A 58 5.04 -18.45 6.57
N LEU A 59 5.30 -17.67 7.62
CA LEU A 59 4.43 -16.58 8.06
C LEU A 59 4.42 -15.45 7.03
N GLY A 60 5.60 -15.08 6.51
CA GLY A 60 5.76 -14.08 5.45
C GLY A 60 5.11 -14.50 4.13
N LEU A 61 5.27 -15.77 3.74
CA LEU A 61 4.66 -16.32 2.52
C LEU A 61 3.14 -16.47 2.65
N LYS A 62 2.63 -16.92 3.81
CA LYS A 62 1.16 -16.97 4.07
C LYS A 62 0.53 -15.58 4.20
N SER A 63 1.29 -14.58 4.64
CA SER A 63 0.85 -13.18 4.75
C SER A 63 0.86 -12.44 3.40
N GLY A 64 1.70 -12.87 2.46
CA GLY A 64 2.11 -12.05 1.30
C GLY A 64 1.09 -11.85 0.17
N GLY A 65 -0.06 -12.53 0.16
CA GLY A 65 -0.92 -12.55 -1.02
C GLY A 65 -2.37 -12.07 -0.85
N GLU A 66 -2.97 -12.30 0.31
CA GLU A 66 -4.44 -12.33 0.42
C GLU A 66 -5.04 -11.41 1.48
N ARG A 67 -4.21 -10.77 2.31
CA ARG A 67 -4.70 -9.87 3.36
C ARG A 67 -4.37 -8.42 3.04
N ASN A 68 -5.33 -7.56 3.32
CA ASN A 68 -5.12 -6.12 3.32
C ASN A 68 -4.09 -5.79 4.39
N SER A 69 -3.06 -5.06 4.00
CA SER A 69 -2.03 -4.56 4.91
C SER A 69 -2.07 -3.04 4.90
N ALA A 70 -1.45 -2.42 5.90
CA ALA A 70 -1.28 -0.96 5.92
C ALA A 70 -0.67 -0.43 4.60
N SER A 71 0.24 -1.20 3.99
CA SER A 71 0.95 -0.82 2.77
C SER A 71 0.29 -1.24 1.45
N ARG A 72 -0.78 -2.05 1.49
CA ARG A 72 -1.41 -2.58 0.28
C ARG A 72 -2.85 -3.02 0.50
N LEU A 73 -3.74 -2.54 -0.37
CA LEU A 73 -5.07 -3.09 -0.57
C LEU A 73 -4.98 -4.33 -1.48
N ALA A 74 -5.41 -5.48 -0.98
CA ALA A 74 -5.41 -6.76 -1.68
C ALA A 74 -6.82 -7.21 -2.08
N ARG A 75 -7.84 -6.94 -1.25
CA ARG A 75 -9.25 -7.24 -1.47
C ARG A 75 -10.13 -6.11 -0.92
N LEU A 76 -11.28 -5.90 -1.55
CA LEU A 76 -12.29 -4.94 -1.10
C LEU A 76 -13.36 -5.57 -0.21
N ASP A 77 -13.35 -6.90 -0.09
CA ASP A 77 -14.33 -7.65 0.70
C ASP A 77 -14.35 -7.15 2.15
N GLY A 78 -15.55 -6.89 2.67
CA GLY A 78 -15.75 -6.42 4.04
C GLY A 78 -15.68 -4.90 4.22
N PHE A 79 -15.45 -4.12 3.16
CA PHE A 79 -15.56 -2.66 3.21
C PHE A 79 -16.83 -2.15 2.54
N GLN A 80 -17.46 -1.15 3.16
CA GLN A 80 -18.54 -0.39 2.52
C GLN A 80 -17.93 0.72 1.67
N LEU A 81 -18.25 0.73 0.37
CA LEU A 81 -17.79 1.78 -0.54
C LEU A 81 -18.77 2.96 -0.51
N ARG A 82 -18.26 4.16 -0.26
CA ARG A 82 -19.05 5.39 -0.27
C ARG A 82 -18.46 6.41 -1.23
N GLU A 83 -19.30 6.90 -2.13
CA GLU A 83 -18.95 7.97 -3.05
C GLU A 83 -18.77 9.29 -2.29
N VAL A 84 -17.67 9.98 -2.57
CA VAL A 84 -17.37 11.28 -1.98
C VAL A 84 -17.62 12.36 -3.02
N HIS A 85 -18.24 13.45 -2.59
CA HIS A 85 -18.42 14.62 -3.45
C HIS A 85 -17.07 15.21 -3.85
N VAL A 86 -16.92 15.55 -5.13
CA VAL A 86 -15.66 16.05 -5.69
C VAL A 86 -15.82 17.47 -6.22
N ASP A 87 -14.84 18.34 -5.94
CA ASP A 87 -14.83 19.76 -6.32
C ASP A 87 -13.80 20.11 -7.41
N GLY A 88 -13.14 19.10 -7.97
CA GLY A 88 -12.11 19.28 -8.97
C GLY A 88 -11.45 17.98 -9.36
N VAL A 89 -10.25 18.09 -9.95
CA VAL A 89 -9.47 16.94 -10.43
C VAL A 89 -8.02 17.06 -9.95
N LEU A 90 -7.41 15.94 -9.62
CA LEU A 90 -6.00 15.81 -9.23
C LEU A 90 -5.31 14.79 -10.12
N MET A 91 -4.11 15.10 -10.58
CA MET A 91 -3.25 14.10 -11.20
C MET A 91 -2.61 13.22 -10.13
N LEU A 92 -2.65 11.91 -10.33
CA LEU A 92 -1.93 10.97 -9.47
C LEU A 92 -0.42 11.04 -9.73
N ASP A 93 0.35 11.00 -8.65
CA ASP A 93 1.79 10.83 -8.68
C ASP A 93 2.16 9.39 -9.07
N GLU A 94 3.27 9.27 -9.80
CA GLU A 94 3.93 7.98 -10.12
C GLU A 94 3.14 7.03 -11.02
N THR A 95 2.12 7.53 -11.72
CA THR A 95 1.38 6.80 -12.76
C THR A 95 2.31 6.18 -13.81
N ASN A 96 3.39 6.89 -14.18
CA ASN A 96 4.42 6.40 -15.11
C ASN A 96 5.11 5.09 -14.66
N ARG A 97 5.17 4.81 -13.35
CA ARG A 97 5.74 3.56 -12.79
C ARG A 97 4.70 2.46 -12.64
N ARG A 98 3.43 2.74 -12.98
CA ARG A 98 2.26 1.88 -12.76
C ARG A 98 1.53 1.54 -14.06
N GLN A 99 2.24 1.52 -15.20
CA GLN A 99 1.63 1.29 -16.51
C GLN A 99 0.95 -0.09 -16.61
N ASP A 100 1.60 -1.18 -16.17
CA ASP A 100 0.98 -2.51 -16.28
C ASP A 100 -0.30 -2.65 -15.42
N PRO A 101 -0.33 -2.17 -14.16
CA PRO A 101 -1.57 -2.09 -13.39
C PRO A 101 -2.67 -1.23 -14.04
N ILE A 102 -2.31 -0.10 -14.67
CA ILE A 102 -3.26 0.79 -15.35
C ILE A 102 -3.85 0.08 -16.58
N ASP A 103 -3.01 -0.55 -17.40
CA ASP A 103 -3.44 -1.30 -18.59
C ASP A 103 -4.39 -2.44 -18.22
N LEU A 104 -4.07 -3.14 -17.14
CA LEU A 104 -4.89 -4.24 -16.62
C LEU A 104 -6.23 -3.74 -16.05
N ALA A 105 -6.25 -2.57 -15.41
CA ALA A 105 -7.50 -1.94 -14.98
C ALA A 105 -8.38 -1.51 -16.16
N LEU A 106 -7.77 -0.93 -17.21
CA LEU A 106 -8.46 -0.56 -18.45
C LEU A 106 -9.04 -1.78 -19.17
N GLY A 107 -8.40 -2.96 -19.06
CA GLY A 107 -8.89 -4.19 -19.66
C GLY A 107 -10.14 -4.78 -18.99
N TRP A 108 -10.47 -4.36 -17.77
CA TRP A 108 -11.56 -4.96 -16.98
C TRP A 108 -12.69 -3.99 -16.63
N THR A 109 -12.46 -2.68 -16.73
CA THR A 109 -13.37 -1.67 -16.21
C THR A 109 -14.10 -0.96 -17.36
N ASP A 110 -15.41 -0.77 -17.21
CA ASP A 110 -16.27 0.02 -18.11
C ASP A 110 -15.79 1.51 -18.16
N PRO A 111 -16.24 2.36 -19.11
CA PRO A 111 -15.57 3.64 -19.40
C PRO A 111 -15.63 4.66 -18.24
N ALA A 112 -16.46 4.43 -17.23
CA ALA A 112 -16.49 5.19 -15.99
C ALA A 112 -15.57 4.55 -14.94
N LEU A 113 -14.27 4.86 -15.00
CA LEU A 113 -13.30 4.39 -14.02
C LEU A 113 -13.60 5.02 -12.66
N THR A 114 -13.68 4.18 -11.62
CA THR A 114 -13.77 4.64 -10.23
C THR A 114 -12.56 4.13 -9.47
N VAL A 115 -12.01 4.96 -8.59
CA VAL A 115 -10.93 4.56 -7.70
C VAL A 115 -11.35 4.64 -6.25
N VAL A 116 -10.80 3.72 -5.48
CA VAL A 116 -10.89 3.69 -4.02
C VAL A 116 -9.63 4.33 -3.45
N LEU A 117 -9.82 5.21 -2.47
CA LEU A 117 -8.73 5.85 -1.74
C LEU A 117 -8.31 4.99 -0.55
N TRP A 118 -7.07 4.50 -0.56
CA TRP A 118 -6.51 3.68 0.51
C TRP A 118 -5.44 4.45 1.31
N PRO A 119 -5.68 4.76 2.59
CA PRO A 119 -4.75 5.52 3.40
C PRO A 119 -3.65 4.64 4.03
N GLY A 120 -2.50 5.26 4.31
CA GLY A 120 -1.40 4.64 5.05
C GLY A 120 -0.45 3.79 4.19
N ALA A 121 -0.53 3.92 2.87
CA ALA A 121 0.36 3.22 1.97
C ALA A 121 1.79 3.81 2.06
N THR A 122 2.79 2.94 2.10
CA THR A 122 4.21 3.35 2.10
C THR A 122 4.90 2.86 0.85
N ARG A 123 5.94 3.58 0.40
CA ARG A 123 6.95 2.93 -0.44
C ARG A 123 7.65 1.86 0.41
N TRP A 124 8.09 0.78 -0.22
CA TRP A 124 8.70 -0.40 0.41
C TRP A 124 9.82 -0.11 1.45
N LEU A 125 10.37 1.11 1.46
CA LEU A 125 11.31 1.61 2.48
C LEU A 125 11.05 3.08 2.92
N GLY A 126 9.90 3.65 2.59
CA GLY A 126 9.58 5.05 2.83
C GLY A 126 9.06 5.27 4.26
N ARG A 127 9.54 6.34 4.91
CA ARG A 127 8.97 6.80 6.20
C ARG A 127 7.61 7.47 6.02
N GLU A 128 7.29 8.00 4.84
CA GLU A 128 6.09 8.80 4.62
C GLU A 128 4.88 7.91 4.29
N LEU A 129 3.82 8.06 5.09
CA LEU A 129 2.51 7.49 4.81
C LEU A 129 1.81 8.34 3.75
N ARG A 130 1.29 7.67 2.72
CA ARG A 130 0.65 8.28 1.55
C ARG A 130 -0.73 7.68 1.32
N VAL A 131 -1.55 8.35 0.52
CA VAL A 131 -2.85 7.84 0.10
C VAL A 131 -2.68 7.26 -1.30
N GLU A 132 -2.89 5.96 -1.43
CA GLU A 132 -2.79 5.25 -2.71
C GLU A 132 -4.19 5.07 -3.30
N ALA A 133 -4.34 5.33 -4.59
CA ALA A 133 -5.59 5.11 -5.31
C ALA A 133 -5.57 3.74 -5.99
N TYR A 134 -6.68 3.01 -5.89
CA TYR A 134 -6.87 1.70 -6.49
C TYR A 134 -8.09 1.70 -7.41
N PHE A 135 -7.95 1.24 -8.66
CA PHE A 135 -9.09 1.02 -9.53
C PHE A 135 -10.01 -0.07 -8.97
N PHE A 136 -11.30 0.23 -9.04
CA PHE A 136 -12.40 -0.65 -8.67
C PHE A 136 -13.10 -1.18 -9.94
N GLY A 137 -13.61 -2.43 -9.90
CA GLY A 137 -14.37 -3.05 -11.00
C GLY A 137 -13.79 -4.36 -11.52
N GLY A 138 -12.51 -4.63 -11.26
CA GLY A 138 -11.85 -5.90 -11.62
C GLY A 138 -11.88 -6.97 -10.53
N PRO A 139 -11.43 -8.21 -10.82
CA PRO A 139 -11.32 -9.29 -9.83
C PRO A 139 -10.35 -8.97 -8.68
N LYS A 140 -9.42 -8.02 -8.89
CA LYS A 140 -8.49 -7.53 -7.86
C LYS A 140 -8.32 -6.01 -7.99
N PRO A 141 -8.16 -5.28 -6.88
CA PRO A 141 -7.84 -3.85 -6.92
C PRO A 141 -6.50 -3.61 -7.62
N ALA A 142 -6.51 -2.78 -8.65
CA ALA A 142 -5.31 -2.44 -9.41
C ALA A 142 -4.79 -1.06 -8.99
N ARG A 143 -3.48 -0.93 -8.75
CA ARG A 143 -2.88 0.33 -8.27
C ARG A 143 -2.87 1.39 -9.38
N ALA A 144 -3.50 2.53 -9.12
CA ALA A 144 -3.52 3.66 -10.03
C ALA A 144 -2.34 4.62 -9.81
N GLY A 145 -1.96 4.85 -8.55
CA GLY A 145 -0.90 5.80 -8.18
C GLY A 145 -1.11 6.37 -6.78
N PHE A 146 -0.35 7.40 -6.43
CA PHE A 146 -0.49 8.11 -5.16
C PHE A 146 -1.14 9.47 -5.34
N LEU A 147 -1.83 9.96 -4.32
CA LEU A 147 -2.33 11.33 -4.36
C LEU A 147 -1.16 12.33 -4.27
N PRO A 148 -1.31 13.55 -4.82
CA PRO A 148 -0.33 14.61 -4.62
C PRO A 148 -0.10 14.87 -3.13
N ARG A 149 1.17 15.02 -2.75
CA ARG A 149 1.60 15.16 -1.34
C ARG A 149 0.88 16.27 -0.56
N GLY A 150 0.41 17.33 -1.23
CA GLY A 150 -0.32 18.43 -0.61
C GLY A 150 -1.73 18.03 -0.16
N THR A 151 -2.41 17.20 -0.95
CA THR A 151 -3.78 16.74 -0.68
C THR A 151 -3.79 15.65 0.39
N GLU A 152 -2.80 14.75 0.39
CA GLU A 152 -2.71 13.66 1.35
C GLU A 152 -2.68 14.15 2.81
N ALA A 153 -2.03 15.28 3.06
CA ALA A 153 -1.90 15.84 4.40
C ALA A 153 -3.23 16.36 4.98
N SER A 154 -4.17 16.80 4.14
CA SER A 154 -5.46 17.31 4.61
C SER A 154 -6.48 16.19 4.81
N ILE A 155 -6.47 15.15 3.98
CA ILE A 155 -7.51 14.12 4.00
C ILE A 155 -7.08 12.77 4.60
N GLY A 156 -5.78 12.54 4.78
CA GLY A 156 -5.25 11.23 5.15
C GLY A 156 -5.78 10.72 6.50
N GLU A 157 -5.90 11.59 7.51
CA GLU A 157 -6.41 11.18 8.83
C GLU A 157 -7.90 10.82 8.80
N ALA A 158 -8.71 11.57 8.05
CA ALA A 158 -10.14 11.30 7.89
C ALA A 158 -10.37 9.96 7.17
N LEU A 159 -9.58 9.67 6.14
CA LEU A 159 -9.61 8.39 5.44
C LEU A 159 -9.19 7.22 6.34
N GLU A 160 -8.18 7.40 7.21
CA GLU A 160 -7.79 6.34 8.15
C GLU A 160 -8.92 6.00 9.13
N LYS A 161 -9.61 7.01 9.66
CA LYS A 161 -10.77 6.80 10.55
C LYS A 161 -11.88 6.02 9.85
N LEU A 162 -12.24 6.41 8.63
CA LEU A 162 -13.23 5.68 7.82
C LEU A 162 -12.80 4.24 7.56
N ARG A 163 -11.52 4.00 7.23
CA ARG A 163 -10.99 2.66 7.03
C ARG A 163 -11.12 1.81 8.31
N ASP A 164 -10.82 2.39 9.47
CA ASP A 164 -10.91 1.71 10.76
C ASP A 164 -12.38 1.38 11.12
N GLU A 165 -13.34 2.17 10.60
CA GLU A 165 -14.79 1.93 10.65
C GLU A 165 -15.29 0.95 9.57
N GLY A 166 -14.42 0.46 8.68
CA GLY A 166 -14.78 -0.45 7.58
C GLY A 166 -15.42 0.24 6.37
N VAL A 167 -15.25 1.55 6.22
CA VAL A 167 -15.75 2.35 5.10
C VAL A 167 -14.58 2.83 4.23
N LEU A 168 -14.72 2.75 2.91
CA LEU A 168 -13.74 3.27 1.96
C LEU A 168 -14.36 4.31 1.04
N ALA A 169 -13.64 5.40 0.83
CA ALA A 169 -14.04 6.48 -0.06
C ALA A 169 -13.76 6.12 -1.53
N THR A 170 -14.77 6.29 -2.38
CA THR A 170 -14.65 6.18 -3.84
C THR A 170 -14.74 7.55 -4.50
N VAL A 171 -13.88 7.77 -5.49
CA VAL A 171 -13.89 8.97 -6.33
C VAL A 171 -13.81 8.59 -7.81
N PRO A 172 -14.43 9.38 -8.71
CA PRO A 172 -14.31 9.16 -10.14
C PRO A 172 -12.86 9.32 -10.59
N ALA A 173 -12.46 8.54 -11.59
CA ALA A 173 -11.13 8.57 -12.18
C ALA A 173 -11.18 8.60 -13.71
N ARG A 174 -10.10 9.10 -14.31
CA ARG A 174 -9.93 9.19 -15.75
C ARG A 174 -8.49 8.86 -16.12
N VAL A 175 -8.32 8.02 -17.15
CA VAL A 175 -6.98 7.69 -17.69
C VAL A 175 -6.81 8.37 -19.04
N PHE A 176 -5.67 9.00 -19.25
CA PHE A 176 -5.31 9.68 -20.50
C PHE A 176 -3.83 9.46 -20.82
N GLY A 177 -3.50 9.47 -22.11
CA GLY A 177 -2.12 9.38 -22.61
C GLY A 177 -1.70 10.64 -23.36
N ASP A 178 -0.46 10.66 -23.83
CA ASP A 178 0.24 11.83 -24.41
C ASP A 178 -0.31 12.35 -25.76
N GLY A 179 -1.58 12.06 -26.11
CA GLY A 179 -2.15 12.58 -27.34
C GLY A 179 -3.63 12.32 -27.62
N LYS A 180 -4.36 11.59 -26.77
CA LYS A 180 -5.82 11.46 -26.91
C LYS A 180 -6.47 10.84 -25.68
N LEU A 181 -7.65 11.34 -25.37
CA LEU A 181 -8.60 10.64 -24.50
C LEU A 181 -9.03 9.33 -25.18
N PRO A 182 -9.25 8.25 -24.41
CA PRO A 182 -9.82 7.03 -24.97
C PRO A 182 -11.21 7.38 -25.53
N ASP A 183 -11.37 7.17 -26.85
CA ASP A 183 -12.65 7.35 -27.52
C ASP A 183 -13.59 6.22 -27.06
N PRO A 184 -14.69 6.52 -26.35
CA PRO A 184 -15.59 5.50 -25.82
C PRO A 184 -16.27 4.69 -26.94
N SER A 185 -16.26 5.18 -28.18
CA SER A 185 -16.78 4.46 -29.34
C SER A 185 -15.80 3.46 -29.95
N ARG A 186 -14.52 3.45 -29.50
CA ARG A 186 -13.46 2.58 -30.02
C ARG A 186 -12.81 1.76 -28.90
N PRO A 187 -13.26 0.51 -28.67
CA PRO A 187 -12.84 -0.31 -27.54
C PRO A 187 -11.35 -0.71 -27.54
N PHE A 188 -10.62 -0.47 -28.64
CA PHE A 188 -9.20 -0.85 -28.79
C PHE A 188 -8.25 0.33 -29.05
N THR A 189 -8.65 1.56 -28.70
CA THR A 189 -7.73 2.70 -28.83
C THR A 189 -6.59 2.54 -27.84
N ARG A 190 -5.44 2.01 -28.30
CA ARG A 190 -4.21 2.01 -27.52
C ARG A 190 -3.84 3.46 -27.23
N LEU A 191 -3.96 3.85 -25.97
CA LEU A 191 -3.51 5.15 -25.50
C LEU A 191 -1.99 5.24 -25.69
N ALA A 192 -1.54 6.40 -26.17
CA ALA A 192 -0.11 6.68 -26.29
C ALA A 192 0.50 6.71 -24.89
N ARG A 193 1.49 5.86 -24.64
CA ARG A 193 2.24 5.86 -23.38
C ARG A 193 3.13 7.11 -23.31
N PRO A 194 3.37 7.66 -22.10
CA PRO A 194 2.91 7.16 -20.81
C PRO A 194 1.45 7.53 -20.47
N LEU A 195 0.77 6.62 -19.75
CA LEU A 195 -0.58 6.85 -19.23
C LEU A 195 -0.52 7.59 -17.90
N THR A 196 -1.35 8.62 -17.78
CA THR A 196 -1.57 9.38 -16.56
C THR A 196 -3.01 9.19 -16.10
N VAL A 197 -3.20 9.28 -14.78
CA VAL A 197 -4.47 9.07 -14.13
C VAL A 197 -4.85 10.34 -13.40
N GLU A 198 -6.04 10.83 -13.70
CA GLU A 198 -6.73 11.90 -13.00
C GLU A 198 -7.77 11.28 -12.07
N VAL A 199 -7.92 11.85 -10.88
CA VAL A 199 -8.94 11.45 -9.91
C VAL A 199 -9.68 12.68 -9.43
N GLY A 200 -10.96 12.53 -9.11
CA GLY A 200 -11.75 13.60 -8.52
C GLY A 200 -11.13 14.04 -7.20
N ARG A 201 -10.93 15.35 -7.03
CA ARG A 201 -10.50 15.96 -5.78
C ARG A 201 -11.67 15.87 -4.80
N PRO A 202 -11.55 15.19 -3.64
CA PRO A 202 -12.57 15.25 -2.61
C PRO A 202 -12.78 16.70 -2.17
N ALA A 203 -14.03 17.16 -2.16
CA ALA A 203 -14.35 18.50 -1.67
C ALA A 203 -14.01 18.62 -0.18
N ASP A 204 -13.68 19.83 0.26
CA ASP A 204 -13.32 20.07 1.65
C ASP A 204 -14.47 19.64 2.59
N GLY A 205 -14.16 18.77 3.56
CA GLY A 205 -15.15 18.20 4.49
C GLY A 205 -16.05 17.09 3.92
N ALA A 206 -15.96 16.75 2.63
CA ALA A 206 -16.80 15.71 2.03
C ALA A 206 -16.51 14.30 2.59
N ILE A 207 -15.28 14.06 3.02
CA ILE A 207 -14.87 12.80 3.64
C ILE A 207 -15.44 12.68 5.06
N ASP A 208 -15.54 13.79 5.79
CA ASP A 208 -16.15 13.78 7.13
C ASP A 208 -17.68 13.62 7.05
N ALA A 209 -18.30 14.09 5.97
CA ALA A 209 -19.74 13.98 5.74
C ALA A 209 -20.22 12.55 5.47
N ILE A 210 -19.34 11.64 5.05
CA ILE A 210 -19.70 10.24 4.75
C ILE A 210 -19.54 9.30 5.95
N ARG A 211 -19.19 9.80 7.14
CA ARG A 211 -19.13 9.00 8.36
C ARG A 211 -20.48 8.30 8.64
N PRO A 212 -20.45 7.06 9.16
CA PRO A 212 -21.66 6.30 9.50
C PRO A 212 -22.46 6.94 10.65
#